data_AF-A0A4V1CI47-F1
#
_entry.id   AF-A0A4V1CI47-F1
#
_cell.length_a   1.000
_cell.length_b   1.000
_cell.length_c   1.000
_cell.angle_alpha   90.00
_cell.angle_beta   90.00
_cell.angle_gamma   90.00
#
_symmetry.space_group_name_H-M   'P 1'
#
loop_
_entity.id
_entity.type
_entity.pdbx_description
1 polymer ?
#
loop_
_entity_poly.entity_id
_entity_poly.type
_entity_poly.pdbx_seq_one_letter_code
_entity_poly.pdbx_strand_id
1 'polypeptide(L)' 'MIVCVCHRVSDHTIAKAARSGHSFDDIQLELGVATQCGQCESCARDVWAECHPGQAIAHLKLEAVRASLHAANAAPCA' A
#
# COMPACT_ATOMS: atom_id res chain seq x y z
N MET A 1 5.30 14.10 12.46
CA MET A 1 5.96 13.23 13.45
C MET A 1 7.16 12.52 12.84
N ILE A 2 8.24 12.28 13.61
CA ILE A 2 9.33 11.38 13.17
C ILE A 2 8.85 9.94 13.33
N VAL A 3 8.76 9.22 12.22
CA VAL A 3 8.38 7.80 12.17
C VAL A 3 9.61 6.91 12.28
N CYS A 4 10.69 7.23 11.55
CA CYS A 4 11.96 6.51 11.63
C CYS A 4 13.03 7.39 12.29
N VAL A 5 13.48 7.02 13.48
CA VAL A 5 14.55 7.75 14.19
C VAL A 5 15.91 7.50 13.55
N CYS A 6 16.19 6.25 13.16
CA CYS A 6 17.43 5.79 12.51
C CYS A 6 17.84 6.68 11.32
N HIS A 7 16.90 6.91 10.41
CA HIS A 7 17.13 7.66 9.17
C HIS A 7 16.39 9.00 9.14
N ARG A 8 15.85 9.44 10.29
CA ARG A 8 15.13 10.71 10.46
C ARG A 8 14.01 10.93 9.43
N VAL A 9 13.23 9.88 9.16
CA VAL A 9 12.10 9.93 8.22
C VAL A 9 10.83 10.38 8.96
N SER A 10 10.18 11.42 8.44
CA SER A 10 8.91 11.92 8.98
C SER A 10 7.69 11.31 8.28
N ASP A 11 6.56 11.30 8.97
CA ASP A 11 5.24 10.98 8.42
C ASP A 11 4.92 11.77 7.16
N HIS A 12 5.19 13.08 7.14
CA HIS A 12 4.97 13.94 5.99
C HIS A 12 5.79 13.51 4.77
N THR A 13 7.04 13.06 4.99
CA THR A 13 7.89 12.55 3.91
C THR A 13 7.31 11.25 3.32
N ILE A 14 6.86 10.33 4.18
CA ILE A 14 6.24 9.06 3.75
C ILE A 14 4.93 9.34 3.00
N ALA A 15 4.06 10.18 3.57
CA ALA A 15 2.78 10.55 2.98
C ALA A 15 2.96 11.23 1.61
N LYS A 16 3.97 12.08 1.46
CA LYS A 16 4.29 12.72 0.18
C LYS A 16 4.70 11.67 -0.87
N ALA A 17 5.59 10.74 -0.54
CA ALA A 17 6.02 9.70 -1.46
C ALA A 17 4.86 8.76 -1.84
N ALA A 18 4.04 8.37 -0.85
CA ALA A 18 2.84 7.55 -1.05
C ALA A 18 1.86 8.21 -2.02
N ARG A 19 1.57 9.51 -1.86
CA ARG A 19 0.68 10.27 -2.75
C ARG A 19 1.23 10.43 -4.17
N SER A 20 2.56 10.47 -4.31
CA SER A 20 3.24 10.43 -5.61
C SER A 20 3.21 9.06 -6.28
N GLY A 21 2.66 8.03 -5.62
CA GLY A 21 2.51 6.69 -6.16
C GLY A 21 3.74 5.79 -5.97
N HIS A 22 4.68 6.16 -5.10
CA HIS A 22 5.79 5.27 -4.76
C HIS A 22 5.28 4.06 -3.98
N SER A 23 5.79 2.87 -4.34
CA SER A 23 5.58 1.67 -3.54
C SER A 23 6.33 1.79 -2.20
N PHE A 24 5.96 0.99 -1.21
CA PHE A 24 6.66 1.01 0.06
C PHE A 24 8.14 0.62 -0.09
N ASP A 25 8.45 -0.36 -0.94
CA ASP A 25 9.83 -0.77 -1.24
C ASP A 25 10.67 0.37 -1.82
N ASP A 26 10.10 1.20 -2.70
CA ASP A 26 10.79 2.39 -3.24
C ASP A 26 11.10 3.38 -2.11
N ILE A 27 10.17 3.58 -1.18
CA ILE A 27 10.35 4.47 -0.02
C ILE A 27 11.44 3.92 0.91
N GLN A 28 11.53 2.61 1.10
CA GLN A 28 12.61 1.98 1.88
C GLN A 28 13.97 2.21 1.21
N LEU A 29 14.05 2.06 -0.11
CA LEU A 29 15.28 2.26 -0.88
C LEU A 29 15.74 3.72 -0.85
N GLU A 30 14.82 4.67 -1.08
CA GLU A 30 15.15 6.08 -1.21
C GLU A 30 15.38 6.78 0.14
N LEU A 31 14.58 6.44 1.16
CA LEU A 31 14.60 7.15 2.45
C LEU A 31 15.27 6.36 3.58
N GLY A 32 15.57 5.07 3.36
CA GLY A 32 16.08 4.17 4.40
C GLY A 32 15.06 3.82 5.49
N VAL A 33 13.76 4.11 5.31
CA VAL A 33 12.77 3.76 6.33
C VAL A 33 12.77 2.24 6.56
N ALA A 34 12.74 1.82 7.83
CA ALA A 34 12.80 0.41 8.26
C ALA A 34 14.07 -0.40 7.88
N THR A 35 15.13 0.23 7.35
CA THR A 35 16.34 -0.53 6.92
C THR A 35 17.43 -0.69 7.99
N GLN A 36 17.27 -0.12 9.19
CA GLN A 36 18.22 -0.28 10.31
C GLN A 36 17.65 -1.16 11.42
N CYS A 37 16.93 -0.58 12.40
CA CYS A 37 16.39 -1.37 13.51
C CYS A 37 15.04 -2.04 13.21
N GLY A 38 14.38 -1.67 12.11
CA GLY A 38 13.08 -2.21 11.67
C GLY A 38 11.86 -1.80 12.52
N GLN A 39 12.04 -1.23 13.71
CA GLN A 39 10.94 -0.97 14.65
C GLN A 39 9.87 0.01 14.15
N CYS A 40 10.19 0.84 13.15
CA CYS A 40 9.24 1.78 12.58
C CYS A 40 8.41 1.20 11.42
N GLU A 41 8.63 -0.04 11.01
CA GLU A 41 8.05 -0.58 9.76
C GLU A 41 6.52 -0.55 9.76
N SER A 42 5.87 -1.08 10.82
CA SER A 42 4.41 -1.11 10.90
C SER A 42 3.82 0.30 10.82
N CYS A 43 4.33 1.22 11.65
CA CYS A 43 3.91 2.62 11.65
C CYS A 43 4.14 3.32 10.29
N ALA A 44 5.27 3.05 9.63
CA ALA A 44 5.55 3.60 8.30
C ALA A 44 4.61 3.04 7.22
N ARG A 45 4.27 1.75 7.30
CA ARG A 45 3.30 1.10 6.39
C ARG A 45 1.89 1.65 6.59
N ASP A 46 1.48 1.91 7.83
CA ASP A 46 0.18 2.50 8.12
C ASP A 46 0.04 3.89 7.47
N VAL A 47 1.03 4.77 7.69
CA VAL A 47 1.06 6.11 7.06
C VAL A 47 1.09 6.03 5.54
N TRP A 48 1.85 5.08 4.97
CA TRP A 48 1.88 4.86 3.52
C TRP A 48 0.52 4.40 2.99
N ALA A 49 -0.11 3.41 3.62
CA ALA A 49 -1.39 2.84 3.19
C ALA A 49 -2.51 3.88 3.23
N GLU A 50 -2.56 4.72 4.26
CA GLU A 50 -3.54 5.82 4.37
C GLU A 50 -3.44 6.85 3.24
N CYS A 51 -2.23 7.03 2.68
CA CYS A 51 -1.95 8.07 1.69
C CYS A 51 -1.78 7.54 0.25
N HIS A 52 -1.58 6.24 0.07
CA HIS A 52 -1.27 5.65 -1.24
C HIS A 52 -2.55 5.48 -2.08
N PRO A 53 -2.59 6.00 -3.32
CA PRO A 53 -3.81 6.04 -4.16
C PRO A 53 -4.31 4.65 -4.63
N GLY A 54 -3.55 3.58 -4.37
CA GLY A 54 -3.83 2.22 -4.86
C GLY A 54 -4.95 1.44 -4.16
N GLN A 55 -5.50 1.90 -3.03
CA GLN A 55 -6.55 1.13 -2.32
C GLN A 55 -7.93 1.16 -2.99
N ALA A 56 -8.25 2.17 -3.80
CA ALA A 56 -9.56 2.27 -4.44
C ALA A 56 -9.78 1.25 -5.58
N ILE A 57 -8.71 0.84 -6.28
CA ILE A 57 -8.81 -0.03 -7.47
C ILE A 57 -8.92 -1.52 -7.10
N ALA A 58 -8.33 -1.94 -5.97
CA ALA A 58 -8.31 -3.35 -5.57
C ALA A 58 -9.71 -3.92 -5.29
N HIS A 59 -10.61 -3.11 -4.71
CA HIS A 59 -12.00 -3.53 -4.47
C HIS A 59 -12.76 -3.73 -5.79
N LEU A 60 -12.65 -2.79 -6.72
CA LEU A 60 -13.30 -2.88 -8.04
C LEU A 60 -12.84 -4.12 -8.83
N LYS A 61 -11.55 -4.46 -8.74
CA LYS A 61 -10.99 -5.61 -9.47
C LYS A 61 -11.47 -6.94 -8.89
N LEU A 62 -11.62 -7.05 -7.57
CA LEU A 62 -12.16 -8.25 -6.93
C LEU A 62 -13.64 -8.44 -7.24
N GLU A 63 -14.43 -7.36 -7.22
CA GLU A 63 -15.85 -7.41 -7.59
C GLU A 63 -16.06 -7.81 -9.06
N ALA A 64 -15.24 -7.28 -9.98
CA ALA A 64 -15.29 -7.64 -11.39
C ALA A 64 -14.95 -9.13 -11.63
N VAL A 65 -13.93 -9.65 -10.94
CA VAL A 65 -13.57 -11.08 -11.00
C VAL A 65 -14.69 -11.94 -10.43
N ARG A 66 -15.28 -11.55 -9.29
CA ARG A 66 -16.42 -12.26 -8.68
C ARG A 66 -17.65 -12.29 -9.59
N ALA A 67 -17.98 -11.16 -10.22
CA ALA A 67 -19.07 -11.07 -11.19
C ALA A 67 -18.85 -12.01 -12.39
N SER A 68 -17.62 -12.08 -12.88
CA SER A 68 -17.24 -12.95 -14.00
C SER A 68 -17.35 -14.44 -13.64
N LEU A 69 -16.95 -14.81 -12.41
CA LEU A 69 -17.09 -16.18 -11.90
C LEU A 69 -18.56 -16.59 -11.71
N HIS A 70 -19.41 -15.72 -11.16
CA HIS A 70 -20.84 -16.00 -11.03
C HIS A 70 -21.53 -16.17 -12.38
N ALA A 71 -21.16 -15.38 -13.39
CA ALA A 71 -21.69 -15.52 -14.75
C ALA A 71 -21.29 -16.87 -15.39
N ALA A 72 -20.05 -17.33 -15.16
CA ALA A 72 -19.57 -18.61 -15.67
C ALA A 72 -20.25 -19.82 -15.01
N ASN A 73 -20.59 -19.73 -13.72
CA ASN A 73 -21.25 -20.81 -12.97
C ASN A 73 -22.78 -20.85 -13.14
N ALA A 74 -23.38 -19.87 -13.81
CA ALA A 74 -24.82 -19.79 -14.05
C ALA A 74 -25.28 -20.54 -15.32
N ALA A 75 -24.39 -21.26 -16.01
CA ALA A 75 -24.77 -22.08 -17.15
C ALA A 75 -25.65 -23.26 -16.67
N PRO A 76 -26.94 -23.34 -17.07
CA PRO A 76 -27.76 -24.49 -16.73
C PRO A 76 -27.25 -25.72 -17.49
N CYS A 77 -27.12 -26.85 -16.80
CA CYS A 77 -26.98 -28.15 -17.45
C CYS A 77 -28.16 -28.33 -18.42
N ALA A 78 -27.85 -28.41 -19.72
CA ALA A 78 -28.75 -28.88 -20.76
C ALA A 78 -28.68 -30.42 -20.85
#